data_AF-A0A4R0EBE5-F1
#
_entry.id   AF-A0A4R0EBE5-F1
#
_cell.length_a   1.000
_cell.length_b   1.000
_cell.length_c   1.000
_cell.angle_alpha   90.00
_cell.angle_beta   90.00
_cell.angle_gamma   90.00
#
_symmetry.space_group_name_H-M   'P 1'
#
loop_
_entity.id
_entity.type
_entity.pdbx_description
1 polymer ?
#
loop_
_entity_poly.entity_id
_entity_poly.type
_entity_poly.pdbx_seq_one_letter_code
_entity_poly.pdbx_strand_id
1 'polypeptide(L)'
;MKSATGFTGSGSRDWFIQRVSAVVLAVYTVVVFGWILCNGGFNYEQWFGFMMTLPMKILSLLAVLSLVAHAWIGMWQVFTDYVTTRQMGPSASGLRLVLTSAVIIAVFAYAIWAIQIFWAN
;
A
#
# COMPACT_ATOMS: atom_id res chain seq x y z
N MET A 1 -10.10 17.68 -14.96
CA MET A 1 -9.21 16.98 -15.91
C MET A 1 -9.02 15.55 -15.41
N LYS A 2 -9.17 14.54 -16.28
CA LYS A 2 -8.91 13.14 -15.92
C LYS A 2 -7.44 12.82 -16.18
N SER A 3 -6.72 12.28 -15.20
CA SER A 3 -5.35 11.79 -15.38
C SER A 3 -5.38 10.33 -15.82
N ALA A 4 -4.61 9.98 -16.85
CA ALA A 4 -4.49 8.59 -17.32
C ALA A 4 -3.60 7.72 -16.41
N THR A 5 -2.73 8.34 -15.60
CA THR A 5 -1.81 7.63 -14.69
C THR A 5 -2.26 7.70 -13.22
N GLY A 6 -3.27 8.51 -12.92
CA GLY A 6 -3.89 8.59 -11.60
C GLY A 6 -4.84 7.43 -11.37
N PHE A 7 -5.05 7.05 -10.11
CA PHE A 7 -5.77 5.82 -9.74
C PHE A 7 -7.22 5.79 -10.25
N THR A 8 -8.04 6.81 -9.94
CA THR A 8 -9.41 6.92 -10.49
C THR A 8 -9.57 7.99 -11.57
N GLY A 9 -8.56 8.83 -11.78
CA GLY A 9 -8.63 10.01 -12.64
C GLY A 9 -9.52 11.13 -12.09
N SER A 10 -9.92 11.07 -10.81
CA SER A 10 -10.75 12.08 -10.13
C SER A 10 -10.20 12.39 -8.75
N GLY A 11 -9.82 13.65 -8.52
CA GLY A 11 -9.20 14.07 -7.27
C GLY A 11 -10.06 13.84 -6.02
N SER A 12 -11.39 14.01 -6.10
CA SER A 12 -12.28 13.77 -4.96
C SER A 12 -12.42 12.28 -4.61
N ARG A 13 -12.45 11.41 -5.62
CA ARG A 13 -12.46 9.95 -5.42
C ARG A 13 -11.13 9.45 -4.86
N ASP A 14 -10.02 9.90 -5.43
CA ASP A 14 -8.68 9.58 -4.93
C ASP A 14 -8.48 10.10 -3.50
N TRP A 15 -8.98 11.31 -3.20
CA TRP A 15 -8.98 11.86 -1.85
C TRP A 15 -9.68 10.92 -0.87
N PHE A 16 -10.92 10.50 -1.17
CA PHE A 16 -11.70 9.63 -0.29
C PHE A 16 -11.02 8.27 -0.08
N ILE A 17 -10.55 7.65 -1.16
CA ILE A 17 -9.83 6.36 -1.12
C ILE A 17 -8.58 6.45 -0.25
N GLN A 18 -7.83 7.55 -0.32
CA GLN A 18 -6.64 7.75 0.51
C GLN A 18 -6.94 7.76 2.01
N ARG A 19 -8.11 8.28 2.43
CA ARG A 19 -8.47 8.36 3.86
C ARG A 19 -8.96 7.01 4.36
N VAL A 20 -9.80 6.34 3.57
CA VAL A 20 -10.29 5.00 3.92
C VAL A 20 -9.12 4.01 4.02
N SER A 21 -8.21 4.03 3.05
CA SER A 21 -7.02 3.17 3.08
C SER A 21 -6.10 3.49 4.26
N ALA A 22 -5.93 4.78 4.61
CA ALA A 22 -5.15 5.19 5.78
C ALA A 22 -5.71 4.63 7.09
N VAL A 23 -7.04 4.66 7.26
CA VAL A 23 -7.70 4.11 8.46
C VAL A 23 -7.47 2.60 8.56
N VAL A 24 -7.62 1.86 7.46
CA VAL A 24 -7.37 0.40 7.46
C VAL A 24 -5.91 0.09 7.81
N LEU A 25 -4.96 0.83 7.23
CA LEU A 25 -3.52 0.67 7.52
C LEU A 25 -3.20 1.00 8.98
N ALA A 26 -3.81 2.06 9.53
CA ALA A 26 -3.64 2.45 10.93
C ALA A 26 -4.17 1.36 11.88
N VAL A 27 -5.36 0.82 11.62
CA VAL A 27 -5.93 -0.28 12.40
C VAL A 27 -5.02 -1.50 12.36
N TYR A 28 -4.57 -1.93 11.17
CA TYR A 28 -3.64 -3.06 11.03
C TYR A 28 -2.35 -2.82 11.84
N THR A 29 -1.78 -1.62 11.74
CA THR A 29 -0.57 -1.25 12.47
C THR A 29 -0.77 -1.34 13.98
N VAL A 30 -1.85 -0.75 14.50
CA VAL A 30 -2.18 -0.80 15.94
C VAL A 30 -2.39 -2.23 16.42
N VAL A 31 -3.07 -3.08 15.64
CA VAL A 31 -3.31 -4.48 16.01
C VAL A 31 -2.00 -5.26 16.08
N VAL A 32 -1.15 -5.17 15.05
CA VAL A 32 0.12 -5.91 15.00
C VAL A 32 1.10 -5.40 16.07
N PHE A 33 1.29 -4.08 16.17
CA PHE A 33 2.18 -3.50 17.18
C PHE A 33 1.64 -3.73 18.60
N GLY A 34 0.34 -3.61 18.81
CA GLY A 34 -0.29 -3.90 20.10
C GLY A 34 -0.06 -5.35 20.52
N TRP A 35 -0.21 -6.30 19.60
CA TRP A 35 0.10 -7.70 19.88
C TRP A 35 1.58 -7.90 20.23
N ILE A 36 2.51 -7.31 19.46
CA ILE A 36 3.97 -7.40 19.74
C ILE A 36 4.31 -6.84 21.12
N LEU A 37 3.78 -5.66 21.46
CA LEU A 37 4.05 -4.99 22.72
C LEU A 37 3.44 -5.71 23.93
N CYS A 38 2.29 -6.37 23.75
CA CYS A 38 1.64 -7.14 24.81
C CYS A 38 2.16 -8.58 24.97
N ASN A 39 2.91 -9.12 24.00
CA ASN A 39 3.42 -10.49 24.00
C ASN A 39 4.95 -10.54 23.99
N GLY A 40 5.63 -9.81 24.88
CA GLY A 40 7.10 -9.79 24.91
C GLY A 40 7.75 -11.18 24.96
N GLY A 41 8.79 -11.40 24.15
CA GLY A 41 9.54 -12.67 24.10
C GLY A 41 8.82 -13.82 23.39
N PHE A 42 7.81 -13.53 22.56
CA PHE A 42 7.08 -14.55 21.81
C PHE A 42 7.98 -15.37 20.88
N ASN A 43 7.66 -16.64 20.71
CA ASN A 43 8.36 -17.54 19.80
C ASN A 43 7.66 -17.65 18.43
N TYR A 44 8.24 -18.44 17.52
CA TYR A 44 7.66 -18.68 16.19
C TYR A 44 6.23 -19.22 16.23
N GLU A 45 5.94 -20.17 17.11
CA GLU A 45 4.63 -20.81 17.20
C GLU A 45 3.54 -19.81 17.61
N GLN A 46 3.83 -18.93 18.57
CA GLN A 46 2.91 -17.89 19.01
C GLN A 46 2.67 -16.85 17.91
N TRP A 47 3.72 -16.44 17.19
CA TRP A 47 3.59 -15.53 16.05
C TRP A 47 2.75 -16.13 14.92
N PHE A 48 3.09 -17.36 14.53
CA PHE A 48 2.38 -18.09 13.48
C PHE A 48 0.91 -18.30 13.87
N GLY A 49 0.65 -18.72 15.11
CA GLY A 49 -0.68 -18.94 15.63
C GLY A 49 -1.55 -17.67 15.60
N PHE A 50 -0.97 -16.51 15.91
CA PHE A 50 -1.66 -15.22 15.81
C PHE A 50 -1.94 -14.82 14.35
N MET A 51 -0.90 -14.79 13.52
CA MET A 51 -0.97 -14.29 12.14
C MET A 51 -1.83 -15.18 11.23
N MET A 52 -1.90 -16.49 11.50
CA MET A 52 -2.64 -17.45 10.68
C MET A 52 -4.10 -17.64 11.11
N THR A 53 -4.56 -16.95 12.16
CA THR A 53 -6.00 -16.90 12.45
C THR A 53 -6.78 -16.26 11.29
N LEU A 54 -8.00 -16.73 11.04
CA LEU A 54 -8.84 -16.19 9.97
C LEU A 54 -9.02 -14.65 10.04
N PRO A 55 -9.27 -14.04 11.22
CA PRO A 55 -9.36 -12.58 11.33
C PRO A 55 -8.07 -11.87 10.90
N MET A 56 -6.89 -12.36 11.30
CA MET A 56 -5.62 -11.75 10.91
C MET A 56 -5.29 -11.96 9.44
N LYS A 57 -5.64 -13.10 8.86
CA LYS A 57 -5.50 -13.32 7.41
C LYS A 57 -6.34 -12.34 6.59
N ILE A 58 -7.60 -12.12 7.01
CA ILE A 58 -8.50 -11.14 6.38
C ILE A 58 -7.96 -9.72 6.57
N LEU A 59 -7.61 -9.34 7.80
CA LEU A 59 -7.11 -8.00 8.11
C LEU A 59 -5.81 -7.70 7.36
N SER A 60 -4.87 -8.64 7.30
CA SER A 60 -3.62 -8.53 6.53
C SER A 60 -3.90 -8.34 5.04
N LEU A 61 -4.83 -9.10 4.47
CA LEU A 61 -5.19 -8.94 3.06
C LEU A 61 -5.83 -7.56 2.79
N LEU A 62 -6.76 -7.12 3.65
CA LEU A 62 -7.35 -5.78 3.57
C LEU A 62 -6.31 -4.67 3.71
N ALA A 63 -5.33 -4.84 4.58
CA ALA A 63 -4.22 -3.89 4.76
C ALA A 63 -3.37 -3.81 3.50
N VAL A 64 -3.02 -4.93 2.87
CA VAL A 64 -2.22 -4.93 1.63
C VAL A 64 -3.01 -4.34 0.46
N LEU A 65 -4.29 -4.65 0.31
CA LEU A 65 -5.14 -4.00 -0.71
C LEU A 65 -5.27 -2.49 -0.47
N SER A 66 -5.36 -2.08 0.80
CA SER A 66 -5.35 -0.67 1.18
C SER A 66 -4.01 -0.02 0.85
N LEU A 67 -2.90 -0.72 1.08
CA LEU A 67 -1.55 -0.26 0.73
C LEU A 67 -1.41 -0.04 -0.79
N VAL A 68 -1.95 -0.93 -1.62
CA VAL A 68 -1.96 -0.78 -3.08
C VAL A 68 -2.58 0.57 -3.47
N ALA A 69 -3.78 0.86 -2.98
CA ALA A 69 -4.45 2.11 -3.27
C ALA A 69 -3.72 3.32 -2.67
N HIS A 70 -3.31 3.22 -1.40
CA HIS A 70 -2.68 4.31 -0.64
C HIS A 70 -1.33 4.74 -1.24
N ALA A 71 -0.49 3.76 -1.58
CA ALA A 71 0.83 3.99 -2.14
C ALA A 71 0.73 4.44 -3.61
N TRP A 72 -0.19 3.89 -4.40
CA TRP A 72 -0.40 4.37 -5.78
C TRP A 72 -0.76 5.86 -5.78
N ILE A 73 -1.82 6.24 -5.07
CA ILE A 73 -2.30 7.63 -5.05
C ILE A 73 -1.22 8.54 -4.45
N GLY A 74 -0.63 8.17 -3.31
CA GLY A 74 0.38 8.96 -2.64
C GLY A 74 1.63 9.18 -3.48
N MET A 75 2.19 8.12 -4.07
CA MET A 75 3.38 8.24 -4.91
C MET A 75 3.08 8.95 -6.23
N TRP A 76 1.89 8.75 -6.81
CA TRP A 76 1.47 9.52 -7.98
C TRP A 76 1.47 11.02 -7.69
N GLN A 77 0.93 11.45 -6.54
CA GLN A 77 0.94 12.85 -6.11
C GLN A 77 2.38 13.37 -5.94
N VAL A 78 3.23 12.62 -5.23
CA VAL A 78 4.66 12.97 -5.07
C VAL A 78 5.34 13.15 -6.43
N PHE A 79 5.13 12.23 -7.38
CA PHE A 79 5.77 12.33 -8.68
C PHE A 79 5.22 13.46 -9.53
N THR A 80 3.92 13.77 -9.46
CA THR A 80 3.37 14.92 -10.20
C THR A 80 3.82 16.25 -9.63
N ASP A 81 4.06 16.33 -8.32
CA ASP A 81 4.44 17.58 -7.64
C ASP A 81 5.94 17.85 -7.70
N TYR A 82 6.77 16.80 -7.70
CA TYR A 82 8.23 16.94 -7.59
C TYR A 82 9.04 16.40 -8.79
N VAL A 83 8.45 15.60 -9.68
CA VAL A 83 9.11 15.14 -10.92
C VAL A 83 8.60 15.98 -12.09
N THR A 84 8.92 17.28 -12.03
CA THR A 84 8.48 18.28 -13.00
C THR A 84 9.58 18.65 -13.98
N THR A 85 9.20 19.19 -15.14
CA THR A 85 10.16 19.70 -16.12
C THR A 85 11.03 20.82 -15.56
N ARG A 86 10.52 21.58 -14.59
CA ARG A 86 11.27 22.61 -13.87
C ARG A 86 12.43 22.03 -13.05
N GLN A 87 12.20 20.89 -12.37
CA GLN A 87 13.18 20.28 -11.47
C GLN A 87 14.12 19.30 -12.19
N MET A 88 13.61 18.58 -13.20
CA MET A 88 14.30 17.44 -13.83
C MET A 88 14.57 17.66 -15.32
N GLY A 89 14.17 18.81 -15.88
CA GLY A 89 14.35 19.11 -17.31
C GLY A 89 13.45 18.28 -18.23
N PRO A 90 13.83 18.10 -19.51
CA PRO A 90 12.98 17.43 -20.50
C PRO A 90 12.74 15.94 -20.21
N SER A 91 13.56 15.31 -19.38
CA SER A 91 13.42 13.89 -19.00
C SER A 91 12.31 13.63 -17.98
N ALA A 92 11.74 14.67 -17.35
CA ALA A 92 10.77 14.55 -16.27
C ALA A 92 9.57 13.64 -16.61
N SER A 93 9.01 13.79 -17.81
CA SER A 93 7.84 13.00 -18.25
C SER A 93 8.16 11.51 -18.34
N GLY A 94 9.32 11.15 -18.89
CA GLY A 94 9.77 9.77 -18.99
C GLY A 94 10.09 9.18 -17.62
N LEU A 95 10.77 9.95 -16.76
CA LEU A 95 11.09 9.53 -15.40
C LEU A 95 9.82 9.28 -14.57
N ARG A 96 8.84 10.19 -14.62
CA ARG A 96 7.57 10.03 -13.91
C ARG A 96 6.82 8.78 -14.37
N LEU A 97 6.82 8.46 -15.66
CA LEU A 97 6.21 7.23 -16.18
C LEU A 97 6.89 5.99 -15.59
N VAL A 98 8.23 5.94 -15.63
CA VAL A 98 9.01 4.81 -15.08
C VAL A 98 8.76 4.65 -13.58
N LEU A 99 8.84 5.73 -12.80
CA LEU A 99 8.63 5.71 -11.36
C LEU A 99 7.21 5.28 -10.98
N THR A 100 6.20 5.83 -11.66
CA THR A 100 4.79 5.47 -11.42
C THR A 100 4.56 3.98 -11.73
N SER A 101 5.05 3.50 -12.88
CA SER A 101 4.95 2.08 -13.25
C SER A 101 5.68 1.16 -12.27
N ALA A 102 6.87 1.56 -11.80
CA ALA A 102 7.63 0.78 -10.82
C ALA A 102 6.87 0.63 -9.50
N VAL A 103 6.26 1.72 -8.99
CA VAL A 103 5.43 1.66 -7.78
C VAL A 103 4.22 0.75 -7.99
N ILE A 104 3.52 0.87 -9.12
CA ILE A 104 2.35 0.03 -9.45
C ILE A 104 2.75 -1.45 -9.45
N ILE A 105 3.81 -1.82 -10.16
CA ILE A 105 4.31 -3.19 -10.23
C ILE A 105 4.68 -3.70 -8.84
N ALA A 106 5.38 -2.90 -8.04
CA ALA A 106 5.80 -3.28 -6.69
C ALA A 106 4.60 -3.58 -5.78
N VAL A 107 3.58 -2.71 -5.77
CA VAL A 107 2.41 -2.92 -4.90
C VAL A 107 1.54 -4.10 -5.36
N PHE A 108 1.47 -4.37 -6.67
CA PHE A 108 0.83 -5.60 -7.17
C PHE A 108 1.60 -6.86 -6.78
N ALA A 109 2.93 -6.83 -6.88
CA ALA A 109 3.77 -7.93 -6.42
C ALA A 109 3.57 -8.20 -4.92
N TYR A 110 3.48 -7.15 -4.10
CA TYR A 110 3.17 -7.28 -2.67
C TYR A 110 1.79 -7.89 -2.42
N ALA A 111 0.77 -7.51 -3.20
CA ALA A 111 -0.57 -8.09 -3.09
C ALA A 111 -0.57 -9.59 -3.41
N ILE A 112 0.08 -9.99 -4.52
CA ILE A 112 0.20 -11.40 -4.91
C ILE A 112 0.97 -12.18 -3.85
N TRP A 113 2.10 -11.64 -3.38
CA TRP A 113 2.93 -12.29 -2.39
C TRP A 113 2.20 -12.45 -1.04
N ALA A 114 1.42 -11.46 -0.60
CA ALA A 114 0.59 -11.57 0.59
C ALA A 114 -0.47 -12.68 0.45
N ILE A 115 -1.11 -12.79 -0.72
CA ILE A 115 -2.04 -13.89 -1.00
C ILE A 115 -1.32 -15.24 -0.90
N GLN A 116 -0.11 -15.36 -1.43
CA GLN A 116 0.68 -16.57 -1.32
C GLN A 116 1.01 -16.91 0.14
N ILE A 117 1.45 -15.94 0.95
CA ILE A 117 1.81 -16.16 2.35
C ILE A 117 0.61 -16.66 3.17
N PHE A 118 -0.54 -16.01 3.02
CA PHE A 118 -1.68 -16.27 3.90
C PHE A 118 -2.64 -17.33 3.35
N TRP A 119 -2.78 -17.48 2.04
CA TRP A 119 -3.88 -18.22 1.43
C TRP A 119 -3.47 -19.34 0.48
N ALA A 120 -2.23 -19.36 -0.02
CA ALA A 120 -1.73 -20.50 -0.76
C ALA A 120 -1.28 -21.58 0.24
N ASN A 121 -2.05 -22.66 0.32
CA ASN A 121 -1.65 -23.92 0.97
C ASN A 121 -1.12 -24.88 -0.09
#